data_AF-A0A7J7Y848-F1
#
_entry.id   AF-A0A7J7Y848-F1
#
_cell.length_a   1.000
_cell.length_b   1.000
_cell.length_c   1.000
_cell.angle_alpha   90.00
_cell.angle_beta   90.00
_cell.angle_gamma   90.00
#
_symmetry.space_group_name_H-M   'P 1'
#
loop_
_entity.id
_entity.type
_entity.pdbx_description
1 polymer ?
#
loop_
_entity_poly.entity_id
_entity_poly.type
_entity_poly.pdbx_seq_one_letter_code
_entity_poly.pdbx_strand_id
1 'polypeptide(L)'
;MSILTSPRGKVEVVHCRRTESRDIFCIKNLIRKFTQKLFGRLNIIYLLEKANLAITLCNDKEEIMAHATFLDYPNWNVANQEDWVSMFWELDKELQCTPLNTLFMHLFVAVDEYSTGCCKEIIWSVFKAVPELHFIFLIVPAYMSLGSTLITVFDQVGNIPNLTFDEDFAVHICYRHSHYPQLHIRKARVEDHDDLMPIFMQHDTILRATYGEYFLAELIEAQDKENHAVVCELAMKPAKGISGHRSFFVPAWLQIRRTSPCEPRWMPIFPAEREAGRLSLHIW
;
A
#
# COMPACT_ATOMS: atom_id res chain seq x y z
N MET A 1 -9.48 -10.77 -1.44
CA MET A 1 -10.88 -10.40 -1.71
C MET A 1 -11.35 -9.58 -0.52
N SER A 2 -11.97 -8.44 -0.77
CA SER A 2 -12.44 -7.48 0.23
C SER A 2 -13.95 -7.31 0.10
N ILE A 3 -14.62 -6.82 1.14
CA ILE A 3 -16.08 -6.63 1.14
C ILE A 3 -16.37 -5.14 1.19
N LEU A 4 -17.12 -4.65 0.20
CA LEU A 4 -17.60 -3.27 0.16
C LEU A 4 -19.09 -3.23 0.50
N THR A 5 -19.48 -2.26 1.32
CA THR A 5 -20.87 -2.02 1.68
C THR A 5 -21.28 -0.64 1.19
N SER A 6 -22.36 -0.56 0.41
CA SER A 6 -22.90 0.70 -0.06
C SER A 6 -23.61 1.46 1.06
N PRO A 7 -23.84 2.78 0.91
CA PRO A 7 -24.66 3.55 1.85
C PRO A 7 -26.08 3.00 2.02
N ARG A 8 -26.57 2.20 1.07
CA ARG A 8 -27.88 1.54 1.10
C ARG A 8 -27.83 0.13 1.71
N GLY A 9 -26.68 -0.31 2.19
CA GLY A 9 -26.48 -1.62 2.80
C GLY A 9 -26.27 -2.76 1.80
N LYS A 10 -26.12 -2.48 0.50
CA LYS A 10 -25.81 -3.51 -0.50
C LYS A 10 -24.33 -3.89 -0.38
N VAL A 11 -24.07 -5.19 -0.34
CA VAL A 11 -22.72 -5.72 -0.16
C VAL A 11 -22.21 -6.28 -1.48
N GLU A 12 -20.98 -5.94 -1.84
CA GLU A 12 -20.26 -6.47 -3.01
C GLU A 12 -18.91 -7.01 -2.54
N VAL A 13 -18.58 -8.23 -2.96
CA VAL A 13 -17.22 -8.77 -2.78
C VAL A 13 -16.39 -8.34 -3.97
N VAL A 14 -15.20 -7.83 -3.68
CA VAL A 14 -14.32 -7.22 -4.67
C VAL A 14 -12.91 -7.76 -4.59
N HIS A 15 -12.21 -7.67 -5.71
CA HIS A 15 -10.80 -7.97 -5.80
C HIS A 15 -10.09 -6.99 -6.74
N CYS A 16 -8.83 -6.71 -6.42
CA CYS A 16 -7.96 -5.86 -7.25
C CYS A 16 -7.11 -6.71 -8.18
N ARG A 17 -6.89 -6.22 -9.39
CA ARG A 17 -5.87 -6.74 -10.32
C ARG A 17 -5.20 -5.59 -11.07
N ARG A 18 -4.09 -5.91 -11.75
CA ARG A 18 -3.50 -4.97 -12.71
C ARG A 18 -4.50 -4.70 -13.84
N THR A 19 -4.56 -3.45 -14.28
CA THR A 19 -5.40 -3.04 -15.40
C THR A 19 -4.92 -3.70 -16.69
N GLU A 20 -5.87 -4.10 -17.54
CA GLU A 20 -5.59 -4.67 -18.84
C GLU A 20 -6.20 -3.82 -19.97
N SER A 21 -5.69 -3.94 -21.19
CA SER A 21 -6.15 -3.14 -22.33
C SER A 21 -7.65 -3.35 -22.66
N ARG A 22 -8.22 -4.51 -22.33
CA ARG A 22 -9.66 -4.78 -22.49
C ARG A 22 -10.53 -3.94 -21.55
N ASP A 23 -9.98 -3.45 -20.44
CA ASP A 23 -10.71 -2.64 -19.46
C ASP A 23 -11.04 -1.24 -19.98
N ILE A 24 -10.36 -0.78 -21.03
CA ILE A 24 -10.44 0.60 -21.55
C ILE A 24 -11.88 1.02 -21.85
N PHE A 25 -12.69 0.14 -22.43
CA PHE A 25 -14.08 0.45 -22.74
C PHE A 25 -14.90 0.70 -21.47
N CYS A 26 -14.77 -0.18 -20.48
CA CYS A 26 -15.47 -0.05 -19.20
C CYS A 26 -14.98 1.17 -18.40
N ILE A 27 -13.67 1.43 -18.37
CA ILE A 27 -13.08 2.62 -17.73
C ILE A 27 -13.66 3.90 -18.35
N LYS A 28 -13.75 3.97 -19.69
CA LYS A 28 -14.35 5.12 -20.38
C LYS A 28 -15.80 5.36 -19.98
N ASN A 29 -16.58 4.30 -19.76
CA ASN A 29 -17.98 4.41 -19.34
C ASN A 29 -18.14 4.92 -17.90
N LEU A 30 -17.12 4.81 -17.06
CA LEU A 30 -17.11 5.36 -15.70
C LEU A 30 -16.68 6.84 -15.64
N ILE A 31 -16.12 7.39 -16.73
CA ILE A 31 -15.69 8.80 -16.78
C ILE A 31 -16.91 9.72 -16.80
N ARG A 32 -16.90 10.70 -15.90
CA ARG A 32 -17.97 11.70 -15.78
C ARG A 32 -17.43 13.09 -16.03
N LYS A 33 -18.34 14.07 -16.15
CA LYS A 33 -17.97 15.50 -16.25
C LYS A 33 -17.09 15.94 -15.08
N PHE A 34 -17.36 15.45 -13.87
CA PHE A 34 -16.54 15.75 -12.70
C PHE A 34 -15.10 15.21 -12.84
N THR A 35 -14.94 13.96 -13.28
CA THR A 35 -13.62 13.35 -13.57
C THR A 35 -12.84 14.19 -14.57
N GLN A 36 -13.48 14.62 -15.66
CA GLN A 36 -12.83 15.45 -16.69
C GLN A 36 -12.40 16.83 -16.19
N LYS A 37 -13.10 17.38 -15.18
CA LYS A 37 -12.69 18.64 -14.56
C LYS A 37 -11.50 18.46 -13.61
N LEU A 38 -11.43 17.34 -12.89
CA LEU A 38 -10.32 17.06 -11.96
C LEU A 38 -9.02 16.65 -12.67
N PHE A 39 -9.13 15.78 -13.68
CA PHE A 39 -7.98 15.16 -14.34
C PHE A 39 -7.76 15.65 -15.78
N GLY A 40 -8.61 16.55 -16.28
CA GLY A 40 -8.55 17.03 -17.66
C GLY A 40 -9.09 16.02 -18.68
N ARG A 41 -8.82 16.31 -19.96
CA ARG A 41 -9.18 15.43 -21.07
C ARG A 41 -8.05 14.44 -21.32
N LEU A 42 -8.28 13.18 -20.97
CA LEU A 42 -7.27 12.13 -21.01
C LEU A 42 -7.46 11.19 -22.21
N ASN A 43 -6.36 10.84 -22.86
CA ASN A 43 -6.32 9.67 -23.75
C ASN A 43 -6.00 8.44 -22.90
N ILE A 44 -7.03 7.67 -22.56
CA ILE A 44 -6.91 6.50 -21.67
C ILE A 44 -5.94 5.44 -22.21
N ILE A 45 -5.88 5.27 -23.54
CA ILE A 45 -4.97 4.29 -24.15
C ILE A 45 -3.52 4.69 -23.86
N TYR A 46 -3.18 5.93 -24.22
CA TYR A 46 -1.85 6.49 -23.99
C TYR A 46 -1.48 6.49 -22.50
N LEU A 47 -2.44 6.85 -21.64
CA LEU A 47 -2.23 6.91 -20.20
C LEU A 47 -1.88 5.53 -19.63
N LEU A 48 -2.60 4.47 -20.03
CA LEU A 48 -2.33 3.11 -19.57
C LEU A 48 -1.00 2.56 -20.10
N GLU A 49 -0.63 2.89 -21.34
CA GLU A 49 0.66 2.49 -21.91
C GLU A 49 1.86 3.08 -21.16
N LYS A 50 1.68 4.26 -20.56
CA LYS A 50 2.72 4.98 -19.80
C LYS A 50 2.66 4.74 -18.29
N ALA A 51 1.61 4.10 -17.79
CA ALA A 51 1.38 3.94 -16.37
C ALA A 51 2.50 3.14 -15.68
N ASN A 52 3.12 3.70 -14.64
CA ASN A 52 3.99 2.92 -13.74
C ASN A 52 3.16 1.85 -13.02
N LEU A 53 1.95 2.22 -12.60
CA LEU A 53 1.00 1.30 -11.99
C LEU A 53 -0.44 1.68 -12.37
N ALA A 54 -1.23 0.68 -12.74
CA ALA A 54 -2.65 0.84 -12.99
C ALA A 54 -3.39 -0.33 -12.35
N ILE A 55 -4.40 -0.01 -11.53
CA ILE A 55 -5.19 -1.00 -10.79
C ILE A 55 -6.65 -0.89 -11.21
N THR A 56 -7.25 -2.03 -11.48
CA THR A 56 -8.68 -2.21 -11.69
C THR A 56 -9.26 -3.01 -10.53
N LEU A 57 -10.37 -2.54 -9.99
CA LEU A 57 -11.16 -3.23 -8.98
C LEU A 57 -12.39 -3.84 -9.64
N CYS A 58 -12.56 -5.15 -9.50
CA CYS A 58 -13.68 -5.91 -10.05
C CYS A 58 -14.54 -6.49 -8.91
N ASN A 59 -15.82 -6.73 -9.18
CA ASN A 59 -16.65 -7.59 -8.32
C ASN A 59 -16.47 -9.07 -8.67
N ASP A 60 -17.18 -9.95 -7.94
CA ASP A 60 -17.20 -11.40 -8.19
C ASP A 60 -17.70 -11.80 -9.60
N LYS A 61 -18.34 -10.89 -10.32
CA LYS A 61 -18.82 -11.10 -11.70
C LYS A 61 -17.84 -10.59 -12.76
N GLU A 62 -16.64 -10.17 -12.35
CA GLU A 62 -15.64 -9.53 -13.21
C GLU A 62 -16.10 -8.19 -13.81
N GLU A 63 -17.10 -7.55 -13.21
CA GLU A 63 -17.54 -6.21 -13.60
C GLU A 63 -16.64 -5.17 -12.94
N ILE A 64 -16.14 -4.22 -13.74
CA ILE A 64 -15.26 -3.16 -13.24
C ILE A 64 -16.05 -2.20 -12.37
N MET A 65 -15.68 -2.13 -11.09
CA MET A 65 -16.25 -1.22 -10.12
C MET A 65 -15.47 0.08 -10.00
N ALA A 66 -14.15 0.02 -10.17
CA ALA A 66 -13.28 1.19 -10.13
C ALA A 66 -11.96 0.96 -10.85
N HIS A 67 -11.30 2.06 -11.17
CA HIS A 67 -9.98 2.05 -11.79
C HIS A 67 -9.20 3.28 -11.34
N ALA A 68 -7.89 3.09 -11.12
CA ALA A 68 -6.95 4.17 -10.94
C ALA A 68 -5.65 3.94 -11.73
N THR A 69 -5.06 5.03 -12.21
CA THR A 69 -3.78 5.03 -12.90
C THR A 69 -2.80 5.98 -12.21
N PHE A 70 -1.56 5.52 -12.06
CA PHE A 70 -0.48 6.19 -11.35
C PHE A 70 0.77 6.30 -12.22
N LEU A 71 1.39 7.47 -12.22
CA LEU A 71 2.66 7.74 -12.88
C LEU A 71 3.67 8.40 -11.94
N ASP A 72 4.94 8.42 -12.33
CA ASP A 72 6.06 8.99 -11.57
C ASP A 72 6.27 10.50 -11.78
N TYR A 73 5.31 11.18 -12.41
CA TYR A 73 5.31 12.63 -12.62
C TYR A 73 3.93 13.27 -12.38
N PRO A 74 3.87 14.59 -12.09
CA PRO A 74 2.62 15.35 -11.89
C PRO A 74 1.52 15.12 -12.95
N ASN A 75 0.26 15.02 -12.50
CA ASN A 75 -0.89 14.83 -13.41
C ASN A 75 -1.36 16.10 -14.13
N TRP A 76 -0.81 17.27 -13.75
CA TRP A 76 -0.96 18.54 -14.45
C TRP A 76 0.41 19.13 -14.75
N ASN A 77 0.47 20.03 -15.73
CA ASN A 77 1.71 20.69 -16.16
C ASN A 77 2.16 21.80 -15.17
N VAL A 78 2.36 21.43 -13.91
CA VAL A 78 2.81 22.34 -12.84
C VAL A 78 4.32 22.27 -12.62
N ALA A 79 4.98 21.22 -13.08
CA ALA A 79 6.42 21.05 -13.00
C ALA A 79 6.92 20.20 -14.17
N ASN A 80 8.20 20.37 -14.51
CA ASN A 80 8.88 19.47 -15.45
C ASN A 80 8.95 18.06 -14.87
N GLN A 81 8.76 17.04 -15.71
CA GLN A 81 8.78 15.64 -15.27
C GLN A 81 10.12 15.23 -14.64
N GLU A 82 11.21 15.88 -15.03
CA GLU A 82 12.56 15.58 -14.54
C GLU A 82 12.94 16.35 -13.26
N ASP A 83 12.19 17.41 -12.90
CA ASP A 83 12.58 18.35 -11.83
C ASP A 83 11.39 18.73 -10.90
N TRP A 84 10.39 17.86 -10.81
CA TRP A 84 9.26 18.11 -9.92
C TRP A 84 9.66 18.06 -8.44
N VAL A 85 10.74 17.33 -8.08
CA VAL A 85 11.18 17.17 -6.68
C VAL A 85 11.53 18.51 -6.05
N SER A 86 12.25 19.37 -6.78
CA SER A 86 12.66 20.70 -6.30
C SER A 86 11.46 21.57 -5.92
N MET A 87 10.43 21.58 -6.77
CA MET A 87 9.18 22.30 -6.54
C MET A 87 8.42 21.79 -5.30
N PHE A 88 8.37 20.47 -5.12
CA PHE A 88 7.65 19.86 -3.99
C PHE A 88 8.40 19.99 -2.67
N TRP A 89 9.74 20.07 -2.73
CA TRP A 89 10.58 20.39 -1.57
C TRP A 89 10.33 21.81 -1.05
N GLU A 90 10.06 22.76 -1.93
CA GLU A 90 9.70 24.13 -1.53
C GLU A 90 8.32 24.21 -0.87
N LEU A 91 7.40 23.33 -1.27
CA LEU A 91 6.06 23.24 -0.70
C LEU A 91 6.10 22.79 0.77
N ASP A 92 6.88 21.75 1.06
CA ASP A 92 7.09 21.26 2.43
C ASP A 92 8.46 20.58 2.54
N LYS A 93 9.36 21.22 3.28
CA LYS A 93 10.74 20.75 3.49
C LYS A 93 10.84 19.50 4.35
N GLU A 94 9.79 19.13 5.08
CA GLU A 94 9.73 17.90 5.85
C GLU A 94 9.36 16.69 4.96
N LEU A 95 8.82 16.92 3.76
CA LEU A 95 8.52 15.86 2.80
C LEU A 95 9.80 15.33 2.15
N GLN A 96 10.23 14.15 2.60
CA GLN A 96 11.31 13.39 1.98
C GLN A 96 10.82 12.62 0.74
N CYS A 97 10.15 13.33 -0.18
CA CYS A 97 9.71 12.75 -1.44
C CYS A 97 10.89 12.59 -2.41
N THR A 98 10.89 11.48 -3.14
CA THR A 98 11.89 11.11 -4.14
C THR A 98 11.17 10.41 -5.30
N PRO A 99 11.77 10.35 -6.50
CA PRO A 99 11.18 9.63 -7.63
C PRO A 99 10.92 8.13 -7.35
N LEU A 100 11.63 7.53 -6.39
CA LEU A 100 11.48 6.11 -6.05
C LEU A 100 10.36 5.82 -5.04
N ASN A 101 9.99 6.80 -4.20
CA ASN A 101 9.02 6.61 -3.13
C ASN A 101 7.70 7.37 -3.36
N THR A 102 7.50 7.89 -4.57
CA THR A 102 6.40 8.79 -4.92
C THR A 102 5.74 8.41 -6.23
N LEU A 103 4.41 8.41 -6.25
CA LEU A 103 3.61 8.33 -7.49
C LEU A 103 2.53 9.42 -7.46
N PHE A 104 2.00 9.75 -8.63
CA PHE A 104 0.93 10.71 -8.84
C PHE A 104 -0.30 9.99 -9.39
N MET A 105 -1.47 10.27 -8.86
CA MET A 105 -2.73 9.76 -9.38
C MET A 105 -3.16 10.58 -10.59
N HIS A 106 -3.16 9.96 -11.77
CA HIS A 106 -3.55 10.59 -13.05
C HIS A 106 -5.00 10.36 -13.42
N LEU A 107 -5.61 9.31 -12.87
CA LEU A 107 -7.02 9.02 -13.10
C LEU A 107 -7.56 8.24 -11.91
N PHE A 108 -8.76 8.59 -11.48
CA PHE A 108 -9.60 7.75 -10.64
C PHE A 108 -11.04 7.80 -11.15
N VAL A 109 -11.63 6.63 -11.36
CA VAL A 109 -13.04 6.46 -11.71
C VAL A 109 -13.62 5.31 -10.91
N ALA A 110 -14.88 5.44 -10.52
CA ALA A 110 -15.59 4.42 -9.77
C ALA A 110 -17.10 4.50 -10.02
N VAL A 111 -17.79 3.39 -9.73
CA VAL A 111 -19.24 3.38 -9.53
C VAL A 111 -19.56 4.19 -8.27
N ASP A 112 -20.38 5.23 -8.39
CA ASP A 112 -20.65 6.19 -7.30
C ASP A 112 -21.00 5.53 -5.98
N GLU A 113 -21.89 4.53 -6.04
CA GLU A 113 -22.45 3.85 -4.87
C GLU A 113 -21.37 3.22 -3.98
N TYR A 114 -20.23 2.83 -4.57
CA TYR A 114 -19.11 2.19 -3.88
C TYR A 114 -17.82 3.02 -3.89
N SER A 115 -17.87 4.23 -4.45
CA SER A 115 -16.69 5.06 -4.76
C SER A 115 -15.69 5.19 -3.62
N THR A 116 -16.14 5.50 -2.39
CA THR A 116 -15.28 5.62 -1.20
C THR A 116 -14.61 4.29 -0.82
N GLY A 117 -15.36 3.20 -0.83
CA GLY A 117 -14.83 1.86 -0.55
C GLY A 117 -13.79 1.46 -1.60
N CYS A 118 -14.14 1.63 -2.88
CA CYS A 118 -13.25 1.36 -4.00
C CYS A 118 -11.95 2.16 -3.92
N CYS A 119 -12.03 3.45 -3.59
CA CYS A 119 -10.85 4.32 -3.46
C CYS A 119 -9.89 3.80 -2.39
N LYS A 120 -10.42 3.45 -1.20
CA LYS A 120 -9.61 2.91 -0.10
C LYS A 120 -8.96 1.58 -0.46
N GLU A 121 -9.70 0.66 -1.07
CA GLU A 121 -9.16 -0.64 -1.50
C GLU A 121 -8.07 -0.50 -2.57
N ILE A 122 -8.24 0.43 -3.52
CA ILE A 122 -7.21 0.71 -4.53
C ILE A 122 -5.96 1.29 -3.86
N ILE A 123 -6.08 2.33 -3.03
CA ILE A 123 -4.94 2.95 -2.34
C ILE A 123 -4.20 1.91 -1.49
N TRP A 124 -4.93 1.09 -0.74
CA TRP A 124 -4.36 0.00 0.03
C TRP A 124 -3.61 -1.01 -0.84
N SER A 125 -4.18 -1.38 -1.99
CA SER A 125 -3.56 -2.29 -2.95
C SER A 125 -2.30 -1.72 -3.60
N VAL A 126 -2.28 -0.42 -3.89
CA VAL A 126 -1.10 0.27 -4.44
C VAL A 126 0.06 0.23 -3.44
N PHE A 127 -0.19 0.63 -2.18
CA PHE A 127 0.85 0.58 -1.15
C PHE A 127 1.29 -0.84 -0.83
N LYS A 128 0.37 -1.81 -0.91
CA LYS A 128 0.73 -3.23 -0.77
C LYS A 128 1.63 -3.71 -1.91
N ALA A 129 1.35 -3.30 -3.16
CA ALA A 129 2.08 -3.73 -4.34
C ALA A 129 3.48 -3.11 -4.46
N VAL A 130 3.67 -1.89 -3.95
CA VAL A 130 4.95 -1.17 -3.98
C VAL A 130 5.36 -0.79 -2.55
N PRO A 131 6.18 -1.61 -1.88
CA PRO A 131 6.61 -1.36 -0.50
C PRO A 131 7.37 -0.05 -0.30
N GLU A 132 8.16 0.36 -1.29
CA GLU A 132 8.99 1.57 -1.28
C GLU A 132 8.15 2.85 -1.44
N LEU A 133 6.91 2.72 -1.90
CA LEU A 133 6.01 3.85 -2.11
C LEU A 133 5.54 4.40 -0.77
N HIS A 134 5.88 5.65 -0.50
CA HIS A 134 5.52 6.36 0.73
C HIS A 134 4.44 7.42 0.49
N PHE A 135 4.42 8.02 -0.69
CA PHE A 135 3.55 9.14 -1.03
C PHE A 135 2.82 8.88 -2.34
N ILE A 136 1.52 9.14 -2.33
CA ILE A 136 0.74 9.32 -3.55
C ILE A 136 0.28 10.77 -3.58
N PHE A 137 0.64 11.50 -4.64
CA PHE A 137 0.16 12.87 -4.84
C PHE A 137 -1.03 12.92 -5.78
N LEU A 138 -1.85 13.94 -5.60
CA LEU A 138 -2.92 14.31 -6.50
C LEU A 138 -2.94 15.83 -6.62
N ILE A 139 -2.85 16.33 -7.85
CA ILE A 139 -2.87 17.76 -8.12
C ILE A 139 -4.19 18.07 -8.83
N VAL A 140 -4.90 19.10 -8.38
CA VAL A 140 -6.18 19.51 -8.95
C VAL A 140 -6.26 21.02 -9.08
N PRO A 141 -7.05 21.57 -10.02
CA PRO A 141 -7.26 23.02 -10.08
C PRO A 141 -7.81 23.53 -8.74
N ALA A 142 -7.26 24.62 -8.19
CA ALA A 142 -7.54 25.06 -6.82
C ALA A 142 -9.02 25.46 -6.58
N TYR A 143 -9.76 25.81 -7.63
CA TYR A 143 -11.19 26.09 -7.55
C TYR A 143 -12.07 24.82 -7.47
N MET A 144 -11.51 23.63 -7.66
CA MET A 144 -12.23 22.36 -7.62
C MET A 144 -12.09 21.70 -6.24
N SER A 145 -13.19 21.11 -5.75
CA SER A 145 -13.13 20.19 -4.61
C SER A 145 -12.80 18.77 -5.08
N LEU A 146 -12.05 18.00 -4.28
CA LEU A 146 -11.79 16.57 -4.49
C LEU A 146 -13.06 15.69 -4.50
N GLY A 147 -14.19 16.21 -4.03
CA GLY A 147 -15.42 15.44 -3.85
C GLY A 147 -15.37 14.54 -2.61
N SER A 148 -16.50 13.92 -2.28
CA SER A 148 -16.66 13.13 -1.05
C SER A 148 -15.83 11.85 -0.99
N THR A 149 -15.30 11.39 -2.12
CA THR A 149 -14.51 10.16 -2.21
C THR A 149 -13.03 10.43 -1.93
N LEU A 150 -12.39 11.26 -2.75
CA LEU A 150 -10.94 11.48 -2.71
C LEU A 150 -10.50 12.22 -1.43
N ILE A 151 -11.36 13.10 -0.89
CA ILE A 151 -11.11 13.78 0.39
C ILE A 151 -10.96 12.83 1.59
N THR A 152 -11.37 11.55 1.44
CA THR A 152 -11.25 10.56 2.53
C THR A 152 -9.87 9.90 2.62
N VAL A 153 -9.01 10.10 1.62
CA VAL A 153 -7.67 9.50 1.55
C VAL A 153 -6.56 10.51 1.26
N PHE A 154 -6.93 11.74 0.87
CA PHE A 154 -5.99 12.80 0.51
C PHE A 154 -6.16 14.01 1.42
N ASP A 155 -5.04 14.49 1.95
CA ASP A 155 -4.92 15.74 2.70
C ASP A 155 -4.32 16.83 1.81
N GLN A 156 -4.75 18.08 1.93
CA GLN A 156 -4.16 19.20 1.18
C GLN A 156 -2.88 19.68 1.87
N VAL A 157 -1.80 19.81 1.10
CA VAL A 157 -0.49 20.29 1.60
C VAL A 157 -0.32 21.78 1.30
N GLY A 158 -0.75 22.22 0.12
CA GLY A 158 -0.65 23.63 -0.28
C GLY A 158 -1.08 23.84 -1.71
N ASN A 159 -0.69 24.98 -2.28
CA ASN A 159 -0.99 25.36 -3.65
C ASN A 159 0.30 25.68 -4.41
N ILE A 160 0.32 25.37 -5.71
CA ILE A 160 1.44 25.64 -6.61
C ILE A 160 0.89 26.39 -7.85
N PRO A 161 1.57 27.45 -8.33
CA PRO A 161 1.18 28.12 -9.56
C PRO A 161 1.42 27.22 -10.79
N ASN A 162 0.58 27.32 -11.80
CA ASN A 162 0.81 26.62 -13.06
C ASN A 162 1.90 27.32 -13.89
N LEU A 163 2.77 26.53 -14.54
CA LEU A 163 3.83 27.05 -15.42
C LEU A 163 3.29 27.73 -16.70
N THR A 164 2.03 27.46 -17.07
CA THR A 164 1.46 27.82 -18.37
C THR A 164 0.19 28.67 -18.32
N PHE A 165 -0.52 28.71 -17.19
CA PHE A 165 -1.80 29.43 -17.04
C PHE A 165 -1.84 30.18 -15.70
N ASP A 166 -2.65 31.23 -15.61
CA ASP A 166 -2.86 32.05 -14.40
C ASP A 166 -3.86 31.37 -13.43
N GLU A 167 -3.76 30.04 -13.28
CA GLU A 167 -4.59 29.24 -12.39
C GLU A 167 -3.72 28.48 -11.39
N ASP A 168 -4.02 28.62 -10.11
CA ASP A 168 -3.38 27.88 -9.03
C ASP A 168 -3.88 26.43 -8.98
N PHE A 169 -2.99 25.52 -8.59
CA PHE A 169 -3.30 24.11 -8.40
C PHE A 169 -3.11 23.73 -6.93
N ALA A 170 -4.10 23.07 -6.36
CA ALA A 170 -4.01 22.48 -5.05
C ALA A 170 -3.26 21.15 -5.13
N VAL A 171 -2.28 20.98 -4.25
CA VAL A 171 -1.52 19.75 -4.09
C VAL A 171 -2.04 18.98 -2.89
N HIS A 172 -2.43 17.74 -3.15
CA HIS A 172 -2.91 16.82 -2.15
C HIS A 172 -1.98 15.61 -2.04
N ILE A 173 -1.87 15.08 -0.83
CA ILE A 173 -1.00 13.96 -0.50
C ILE A 173 -1.80 12.86 0.21
N CYS A 174 -1.49 11.63 -0.14
CA CYS A 174 -1.95 10.43 0.54
C CYS A 174 -0.70 9.72 1.10
N TYR A 175 -0.62 9.67 2.42
CA TYR A 175 0.50 9.05 3.11
C TYR A 175 0.30 7.55 3.27
N ARG A 176 1.35 6.77 3.00
CA ARG A 176 1.34 5.32 3.25
C ARG A 176 0.87 5.00 4.66
N HIS A 177 1.45 5.65 5.67
CA HIS A 177 1.19 5.32 7.08
C HIS A 177 -0.27 5.54 7.53
N SER A 178 -1.05 6.34 6.80
CA SER A 178 -2.48 6.53 7.05
C SER A 178 -3.33 5.34 6.61
N HIS A 179 -2.81 4.51 5.70
CA HIS A 179 -3.52 3.37 5.12
C HIS A 179 -2.84 2.02 5.38
N TYR A 180 -1.53 2.04 5.61
CA TYR A 180 -0.68 0.88 5.82
C TYR A 180 0.29 1.20 6.97
N PRO A 181 0.03 0.68 8.19
CA PRO A 181 0.81 1.07 9.36
C PRO A 181 2.27 0.65 9.20
N GLN A 182 3.17 1.52 9.65
CA GLN A 182 4.59 1.21 9.67
C GLN A 182 4.86 0.19 10.76
N LEU A 183 5.49 -0.90 10.35
CA LEU A 183 5.89 -1.99 11.21
C LEU A 183 7.29 -1.70 11.78
N HIS A 184 7.40 -1.69 13.10
CA HIS A 184 8.68 -1.58 13.80
C HIS A 184 9.25 -2.98 14.05
N ILE A 185 10.41 -3.27 13.48
CA ILE A 185 11.09 -4.55 13.68
C ILE A 185 12.16 -4.38 14.75
N ARG A 186 12.10 -5.22 15.78
CA ARG A 186 13.13 -5.31 16.83
C ARG A 186 13.50 -6.75 17.11
N LYS A 187 14.61 -6.95 17.81
CA LYS A 187 15.00 -8.28 18.32
C LYS A 187 13.92 -8.79 19.29
N ALA A 188 13.53 -10.05 19.12
CA ALA A 188 12.61 -10.74 20.01
C ALA A 188 13.27 -10.93 21.38
N ARG A 189 12.46 -10.78 22.44
CA ARG A 189 12.85 -11.04 23.81
C ARG A 189 11.98 -12.17 24.38
N VAL A 190 12.47 -12.85 25.41
CA VAL A 190 11.77 -14.02 25.96
C VAL A 190 10.37 -13.64 26.46
N GLU A 191 10.18 -12.40 26.92
CA GLU A 191 8.87 -11.89 27.35
C GLU A 191 7.84 -11.81 26.21
N ASP A 192 8.28 -11.74 24.95
CA ASP A 192 7.39 -11.74 23.80
C ASP A 192 6.68 -13.10 23.62
N HIS A 193 7.14 -14.16 24.28
CA HIS A 193 6.54 -15.50 24.22
C HIS A 193 5.02 -15.46 24.38
N ASP A 194 4.51 -14.78 25.41
CA ASP A 194 3.09 -14.80 25.76
C ASP A 194 2.22 -14.05 24.73
N ASP A 195 2.76 -12.99 24.13
CA ASP A 195 2.08 -12.22 23.08
C ASP A 195 2.07 -12.98 21.74
N LEU A 196 3.13 -13.73 21.46
CA LEU A 196 3.32 -14.42 20.18
C LEU A 196 2.64 -15.79 20.16
N MET A 197 2.53 -16.46 21.31
CA MET A 197 1.98 -17.81 21.39
C MET A 197 0.55 -17.91 20.84
N PRO A 198 -0.39 -17.00 21.15
CA PRO A 198 -1.73 -17.01 20.55
C PRO A 198 -1.72 -16.88 19.03
N ILE A 199 -0.78 -16.11 18.48
CA ILE A 199 -0.64 -15.88 17.03
C ILE A 199 -0.11 -17.15 16.36
N PHE A 200 0.89 -17.79 16.95
CA PHE A 200 1.43 -19.06 16.47
C PHE A 200 0.38 -20.19 16.49
N MET A 201 -0.39 -20.27 17.57
CA MET A 201 -1.43 -21.30 17.72
C MET A 201 -2.57 -21.17 16.70
N GLN A 202 -2.78 -19.98 16.11
CA GLN A 202 -3.75 -19.81 15.02
C GLN A 202 -3.30 -20.44 13.70
N HIS A 203 -1.99 -20.59 13.49
CA HIS A 203 -1.42 -21.00 12.21
C HIS A 203 -0.91 -22.44 12.20
N ASP A 204 -0.44 -22.99 13.34
CA ASP A 204 0.02 -24.37 13.39
C ASP A 204 -0.06 -24.98 14.80
N THR A 205 -0.91 -26.01 14.96
CA THR A 205 -1.06 -26.74 16.23
C THR A 205 -0.04 -27.87 16.40
N ILE A 206 0.67 -28.26 15.34
CA ILE A 206 1.57 -29.42 15.31
C ILE A 206 2.86 -29.10 16.08
N LEU A 207 3.40 -27.89 15.94
CA LEU A 207 4.65 -27.49 16.60
C LEU A 207 4.57 -27.55 18.13
N ARG A 208 3.43 -27.19 18.74
CA ARG A 208 3.22 -27.34 20.18
C ARG A 208 3.22 -28.80 20.62
N ALA A 209 2.64 -29.69 19.80
CA ALA A 209 2.61 -31.12 20.08
C ALA A 209 4.02 -31.75 19.97
N THR A 210 4.86 -31.23 19.07
CA THR A 210 6.21 -31.75 18.82
C THR A 210 7.26 -31.16 19.78
N TYR A 211 7.17 -29.87 20.11
CA TYR A 211 8.23 -29.14 20.83
C TYR A 211 7.80 -28.60 22.21
N GLY A 212 6.55 -28.83 22.63
CA GLY A 212 6.04 -28.42 23.94
C GLY A 212 5.52 -26.98 24.00
N GLU A 213 5.04 -26.56 25.18
CA GLU A 213 4.40 -25.24 25.36
C GLU A 213 5.38 -24.07 25.45
N TYR A 214 6.67 -24.34 25.70
CA TYR A 214 7.71 -23.32 25.90
C TYR A 214 8.70 -23.21 24.73
N PHE A 215 8.45 -23.93 23.63
CA PHE A 215 9.40 -24.02 22.52
C PHE A 215 9.82 -22.65 21.99
N LEU A 216 8.87 -21.69 21.95
CA LEU A 216 9.12 -20.37 21.41
C LEU A 216 10.04 -19.54 22.31
N ALA A 217 9.95 -19.72 23.63
CA ALA A 217 10.85 -19.07 24.59
C ALA A 217 12.27 -19.61 24.44
N GLU A 218 12.43 -20.93 24.34
CA GLU A 218 13.73 -21.58 24.10
C GLU A 218 14.33 -21.13 22.76
N LEU A 219 13.50 -20.96 21.73
CA LEU A 219 13.93 -20.49 20.41
C LEU A 219 14.45 -19.05 20.44
N ILE A 220 13.75 -18.19 21.18
CA ILE A 220 14.13 -16.80 21.37
C ILE A 220 15.38 -16.71 22.27
N GLU A 221 15.56 -17.62 23.22
CA GLU A 221 16.74 -17.67 24.07
C GLU A 221 17.98 -18.17 23.32
N ALA A 222 17.82 -19.13 22.42
CA ALA A 222 18.90 -19.74 21.62
C ALA A 222 19.45 -18.84 20.49
N GLN A 223 19.14 -17.54 20.50
CA GLN A 223 19.66 -16.59 19.52
C GLN A 223 21.20 -16.42 19.65
N ASP A 224 21.91 -16.49 18.54
CA ASP A 224 23.37 -16.42 18.48
C ASP A 224 23.85 -15.40 17.42
N LYS A 225 25.08 -15.53 16.93
CA LYS A 225 25.63 -14.61 15.91
C LYS A 225 24.99 -14.82 14.53
N GLU A 226 24.52 -16.02 14.23
CA GLU A 226 23.98 -16.43 12.93
C GLU A 226 22.45 -16.58 12.94
N ASN A 227 21.84 -16.72 14.12
CA ASN A 227 20.41 -16.93 14.32
C ASN A 227 19.82 -15.81 15.19
N HIS A 228 18.95 -14.99 14.59
CA HIS A 228 18.23 -13.93 15.29
C HIS A 228 16.72 -14.14 15.13
N ALA A 229 15.99 -13.95 16.21
CA ALA A 229 14.54 -13.87 16.21
C ALA A 229 14.14 -12.40 16.27
N VAL A 230 13.14 -12.02 15.47
CA VAL A 230 12.65 -10.64 15.39
C VAL A 230 11.15 -10.60 15.58
N VAL A 231 10.70 -9.55 16.28
CA VAL A 231 9.30 -9.23 16.49
C VAL A 231 8.97 -7.96 15.75
N CYS A 232 7.75 -7.92 15.23
CA CYS A 232 7.23 -6.86 14.41
C CYS A 232 6.06 -6.19 15.13
N GLU A 233 6.20 -4.93 15.52
CA GLU A 233 5.22 -4.20 16.31
C GLU A 233 4.57 -3.11 15.46
N LEU A 234 3.28 -2.83 15.68
CA LEU A 234 2.66 -1.65 15.08
C LEU A 234 3.21 -0.39 15.77
N ALA A 235 3.96 0.43 15.02
CA ALA A 235 4.41 1.73 15.49
C ALA A 235 3.24 2.72 15.50
N MET A 236 2.32 2.60 16.46
CA MET A 236 1.36 3.66 16.71
C MET A 236 2.08 4.84 17.36
N LYS A 237 2.13 5.99 16.68
CA LYS A 237 2.34 7.26 17.39
C LYS A 237 1.21 7.39 18.41
N PRO A 238 1.49 7.75 19.67
CA PRO A 238 0.45 7.88 20.68
C PRO A 238 -0.47 9.05 20.32
N ALA A 239 -1.59 8.76 19.65
CA ALA A 239 -2.77 9.59 19.76
C ALA A 239 -3.26 9.45 21.22
N LYS A 240 -3.41 10.58 21.91
CA LYS A 240 -3.80 10.69 23.32
C LYS A 240 -4.72 9.55 23.78
N GLY A 241 -4.17 8.61 24.57
CA GLY A 241 -4.94 7.80 25.52
C GLY A 241 -5.26 6.34 25.19
N ILE A 242 -4.75 5.73 24.11
CA ILE A 242 -4.96 4.28 23.88
C ILE A 242 -3.61 3.61 23.59
N SER A 243 -3.00 3.02 24.61
CA SER A 243 -1.84 2.12 24.48
C SER A 243 -2.32 0.70 24.25
N GLY A 244 -2.39 0.27 22.99
CA GLY A 244 -2.54 -1.12 22.62
C GLY A 244 -1.39 -1.53 21.72
N HIS A 245 -0.39 -2.23 22.26
CA HIS A 245 0.66 -2.84 21.44
C HIS A 245 0.10 -4.13 20.84
N ARG A 246 0.08 -4.24 19.51
CA ARG A 246 -0.05 -5.53 18.84
C ARG A 246 1.31 -5.87 18.25
N SER A 247 1.95 -6.85 18.86
CA SER A 247 3.18 -7.47 18.40
C SER A 247 2.81 -8.66 17.52
N PHE A 248 3.49 -8.82 16.39
CA PHE A 248 3.36 -9.95 15.49
C PHE A 248 4.71 -10.64 15.40
N PHE A 249 4.72 -11.98 15.43
CA PHE A 249 5.92 -12.74 15.10
C PHE A 249 6.01 -12.89 13.60
N VAL A 250 7.14 -12.51 13.02
CA VAL A 250 7.48 -12.93 11.67
C VAL A 250 8.51 -14.04 11.85
N PRO A 251 8.17 -15.33 11.61
CA PRO A 251 9.16 -16.39 11.64
C PRO A 251 10.07 -16.24 10.42
N ALA A 252 11.03 -15.33 10.52
CA ALA A 252 12.15 -15.21 9.60
C ALA A 252 13.38 -15.73 10.33
N TRP A 253 13.75 -16.98 10.07
CA TRP A 253 15.08 -17.49 10.39
C TRP A 253 16.08 -16.77 9.50
N LEU A 254 16.61 -15.65 10.00
CA LEU A 254 17.57 -14.85 9.27
C LEU A 254 18.96 -15.52 9.41
N GLN A 255 19.18 -16.63 8.71
CA GLN A 255 20.53 -17.16 8.57
C GLN A 255 21.28 -16.19 7.65
N ILE A 256 22.04 -15.25 8.22
CA ILE A 256 23.00 -14.44 7.46
C ILE A 256 24.13 -15.37 7.05
N ARG A 257 23.90 -16.23 6.05
CA ARG A 257 25.02 -16.85 5.35
C ARG A 257 25.71 -15.73 4.60
N ARG A 258 26.92 -15.38 5.03
CA ARG A 258 27.85 -14.62 4.20
C ARG A 258 28.20 -15.45 2.96
N THR A 259 27.33 -15.47 1.96
CA THR A 259 27.68 -15.89 0.61
C THR A 259 27.83 -14.65 -0.23
N SER A 260 29.05 -14.11 -0.23
CA SER A 260 29.54 -13.03 -1.12
C SER A 260 28.98 -11.62 -0.86
N PRO A 261 29.71 -10.53 -1.22
CA PRO A 261 29.38 -9.16 -0.82
C PRO A 261 28.22 -8.51 -1.60
N CYS A 262 27.59 -9.23 -2.52
CA CYS A 262 26.59 -8.68 -3.44
C CYS A 262 25.37 -9.60 -3.42
N GLU A 263 24.21 -9.05 -3.02
CA GLU A 263 22.88 -9.70 -2.91
C GLU A 263 22.59 -10.48 -1.61
N PRO A 264 21.93 -9.86 -0.61
CA PRO A 264 21.23 -10.62 0.43
C PRO A 264 19.99 -11.31 -0.18
N ARG A 265 20.00 -12.66 -0.20
CA ARG A 265 18.84 -13.48 -0.56
C ARG A 265 18.09 -13.92 0.69
N TRP A 266 16.81 -13.59 0.77
CA TRP A 266 15.90 -14.02 1.82
C TRP A 266 15.51 -15.49 1.58
N MET A 267 15.80 -16.39 2.52
CA MET A 267 15.31 -17.78 2.48
C MET A 267 14.62 -18.12 3.80
N PRO A 268 13.36 -18.60 3.79
CA PRO A 268 12.80 -19.28 4.94
C PRO A 268 13.51 -20.63 5.09
N ILE A 269 14.13 -20.87 6.26
CA ILE A 269 14.74 -22.16 6.59
C ILE A 269 13.82 -22.84 7.60
N PHE A 270 13.06 -23.83 7.13
CA PHE A 270 12.67 -24.96 7.95
C PHE A 270 13.58 -26.14 7.58
N PRO A 271 13.94 -27.03 8.52
CA PRO A 271 14.76 -28.19 8.20
C PRO A 271 14.05 -29.04 7.14
N ALA A 272 14.77 -29.41 6.10
CA ALA A 272 14.26 -30.23 5.02
C ALA A 272 13.88 -31.63 5.51
N GLU A 273 12.58 -31.88 5.67
CA GLU A 273 12.04 -33.22 5.47
C GLU A 273 11.84 -33.44 3.96
N ARG A 274 12.45 -34.50 3.45
CA ARG A 274 12.36 -34.92 2.05
C ARG A 274 10.94 -35.35 1.73
N GLU A 275 10.48 -34.96 0.54
CA GLU A 275 9.35 -35.50 -0.21
C GLU A 275 7.95 -35.35 0.42
N ALA A 276 7.26 -34.26 0.07
CA ALA A 276 6.01 -34.26 -0.71
C ALA A 276 5.20 -32.97 -0.46
N GLY A 277 4.81 -32.29 -1.54
CA GLY A 277 3.78 -31.25 -1.51
C GLY A 277 4.30 -29.82 -1.33
N ARG A 278 4.25 -29.04 -2.41
CA ARG A 278 4.44 -27.58 -2.38
C ARG A 278 3.44 -26.95 -1.41
N LEU A 279 3.91 -26.44 -0.28
CA LEU A 279 3.23 -25.42 0.51
C LEU A 279 4.00 -24.10 0.33
N SER A 280 3.53 -23.30 -0.61
CA SER A 280 3.91 -21.89 -0.71
C SER A 280 3.29 -21.16 0.47
N LEU A 281 4.09 -20.84 1.50
CA LEU A 281 3.72 -19.85 2.50
C LEU A 281 3.70 -18.47 1.83
N HIS A 282 2.54 -18.11 1.28
CA HIS A 282 2.23 -16.72 0.98
C HIS A 282 1.88 -16.04 2.30
N ILE A 283 2.90 -15.49 2.94
CA ILE A 283 2.70 -14.36 3.85
C ILE A 283 3.02 -13.12 3.01
N TRP A 284 1.98 -12.29 2.83
CA TRP A 284 1.86 -11.02 2.09
C TRP A 284 1.34 -11.12 0.64
#